data_AF-A0AAW1WKL0-F1
#
_entry.id   AF-A0AAW1WKL0-F1
#
_cell.length_a   1.000
_cell.length_b   1.000
_cell.length_c   1.000
_cell.angle_alpha   90.00
_cell.angle_beta   90.00
_cell.angle_gamma   90.00
#
_symmetry.space_group_name_H-M   'P 1'
#
loop_
_entity.id
_entity.type
_entity.pdbx_description
1 polymer ?
#
loop_
_entity_poly.entity_id
_entity_poly.type
_entity_poly.pdbx_seq_one_letter_code
_entity_poly.pdbx_strand_id
1 'polypeptide(L)'
;MSSRLKTSLYLLLSANVGSGEIDTVAYHLSVLKDRFPNGINLLSLFSGIGGAEIALHRLGIRMKNVVSVEISAVSRAVVRTWWEQTNQTGNLYHLADVQELNADRLEHYISTFGGFDLVVGGSP
;
A
#
# COMPACT_ATOMS: atom_id res chain seq x y z
N MET A 1 -10.28 28.46 6.28
CA MET A 1 -9.03 27.87 6.80
C MET A 1 -9.39 26.99 7.99
N SER A 2 -8.82 25.78 8.03
CA SER A 2 -8.75 24.89 9.19
C SER A 2 -9.98 24.04 9.58
N SER A 3 -9.83 22.72 9.39
CA SER A 3 -10.16 21.62 10.32
C SER A 3 -10.94 20.43 9.77
N ARG A 4 -11.54 20.51 8.56
CA ARG A 4 -12.34 19.39 7.98
C ARG A 4 -11.65 18.61 6.84
N LEU A 5 -10.32 18.55 6.83
CA LEU A 5 -9.53 17.94 5.73
C LEU A 5 -8.51 16.90 6.19
N LYS A 6 -8.56 16.44 7.46
CA LYS A 6 -7.52 15.57 8.03
C LYS A 6 -7.95 14.15 8.41
N THR A 7 -9.15 13.70 8.05
CA THR A 7 -9.58 12.35 8.46
C THR A 7 -10.56 11.75 7.45
N SER A 8 -10.43 10.44 7.21
CA SER A 8 -11.20 9.59 6.31
C SER A 8 -10.70 9.48 4.87
N LEU A 9 -9.65 8.68 4.70
CA LEU A 9 -9.65 7.68 3.63
C LEU A 9 -9.22 6.33 4.23
N TYR A 10 -10.08 5.77 5.09
CA TYR A 10 -10.00 4.35 5.44
C TYR A 10 -10.82 3.58 4.40
N LEU A 11 -10.18 2.87 3.47
CA LEU A 11 -10.85 1.86 2.67
C LEU A 11 -10.22 0.50 2.98
N LEU A 12 -10.98 -0.33 3.68
CA LEU A 12 -10.73 -1.74 3.94
C LEU A 12 -10.81 -2.48 2.60
N LEU A 13 -9.80 -3.28 2.23
CA LEU A 13 -9.83 -4.08 1.00
C LEU A 13 -9.72 -5.56 1.40
N SER A 14 -10.83 -6.09 1.94
CA SER A 14 -11.00 -7.53 2.14
C SER A 14 -10.99 -8.21 0.77
N ALA A 15 -10.02 -9.11 0.57
CA ALA A 15 -9.86 -9.86 -0.67
C ALA A 15 -11.02 -10.83 -0.90
N ASN A 16 -11.88 -10.54 -1.87
CA ASN A 16 -12.67 -11.53 -2.61
C ASN A 16 -13.26 -10.91 -3.89
N VAL A 17 -12.40 -10.37 -4.77
CA VAL A 17 -12.88 -9.67 -5.95
C VAL A 17 -13.13 -10.65 -7.10
N GLY A 18 -14.41 -10.97 -7.31
CA GLY A 18 -14.92 -11.48 -8.58
C GLY A 18 -14.85 -10.40 -9.67
N SER A 19 -14.84 -10.80 -10.94
CA SER A 19 -14.57 -9.93 -12.11
C SER A 19 -15.45 -8.68 -12.27
N GLY A 20 -16.51 -8.51 -11.47
CA GLY A 20 -17.38 -7.34 -11.47
C GLY A 20 -16.98 -6.18 -10.54
N GLU A 21 -16.09 -6.37 -9.56
CA GLU A 21 -15.73 -5.32 -8.58
C GLU A 21 -14.44 -4.54 -8.93
N ILE A 22 -13.75 -4.94 -10.00
CA ILE A 22 -12.52 -4.31 -10.46
C ILE A 22 -12.79 -2.86 -10.94
N ASP A 23 -13.95 -2.61 -11.56
CA ASP A 23 -14.33 -1.30 -12.08
C ASP A 23 -14.70 -0.29 -10.98
N THR A 24 -15.28 -0.76 -9.86
CA THR A 24 -15.63 0.10 -8.73
C THR A 24 -14.40 0.51 -7.92
N VAL A 25 -13.44 -0.41 -7.74
CA VAL A 25 -12.15 -0.14 -7.10
C VAL A 25 -11.32 0.83 -7.95
N ALA A 26 -11.32 0.66 -9.27
CA ALA A 26 -10.65 1.59 -10.19
C ALA A 26 -11.24 3.01 -10.14
N TYR A 27 -12.56 3.16 -9.99
CA TYR A 27 -13.23 4.46 -9.85
C TYR A 27 -12.80 5.20 -8.58
N HIS A 28 -12.74 4.52 -7.43
CA HIS A 28 -12.27 5.14 -6.18
C HIS A 28 -10.76 5.41 -6.15
N LEU A 29 -9.95 4.66 -6.89
CA LEU A 29 -8.51 4.91 -7.01
C LEU A 29 -8.18 5.99 -8.06
N SER A 30 -9.07 6.26 -9.02
CA SER A 30 -8.84 7.24 -10.08
C SER A 30 -8.60 8.66 -9.53
N VAL A 31 -9.30 9.04 -8.45
CA VAL A 31 -9.11 10.33 -7.74
C VAL A 31 -7.75 10.45 -7.04
N LEU A 32 -7.04 9.35 -6.81
CA LEU A 32 -5.68 9.40 -6.24
C LEU A 32 -4.64 9.75 -7.30
N LYS A 33 -4.89 9.45 -8.58
CA LYS A 33 -3.93 9.69 -9.65
C LYS A 33 -3.63 11.18 -9.83
N ASP A 34 -4.67 12.01 -9.80
CA ASP A 34 -4.52 13.47 -9.89
C ASP A 34 -4.02 14.09 -8.58
N ARG A 35 -4.24 13.40 -7.45
CA ARG A 35 -3.89 13.90 -6.12
C ARG A 35 -2.45 13.60 -5.72
N PHE A 36 -1.85 12.57 -6.29
CA PHE A 36 -0.48 12.14 -6.02
C PHE A 36 0.37 12.01 -7.29
N PRO A 37 0.57 13.12 -8.05
CA PRO A 37 1.33 13.11 -9.30
C PRO A 37 2.79 12.69 -9.09
N ASN A 38 3.31 12.86 -7.87
CA ASN A 38 4.68 12.48 -7.52
C ASN A 38 4.80 11.04 -7.02
N GLY A 39 3.69 10.29 -6.93
CA GLY A 39 3.62 8.95 -6.33
C GLY A 39 3.27 8.96 -4.83
N ILE A 40 3.08 7.77 -4.26
CA ILE A 40 2.53 7.55 -2.91
C ILE A 40 3.44 6.75 -1.98
N ASN A 41 3.27 6.99 -0.67
CA ASN A 41 3.74 6.14 0.40
C ASN A 41 2.61 5.20 0.85
N LEU A 42 2.85 3.89 0.79
CA LEU A 42 1.87 2.84 1.08
C LEU A 42 2.25 2.05 2.34
N LEU A 43 1.27 1.82 3.22
CA LEU A 43 1.32 0.81 4.26
C LEU A 43 0.33 -0.31 3.93
N SER A 44 0.82 -1.53 3.77
CA SER A 44 0.06 -2.71 3.35
C SER A 44 0.08 -3.77 4.46
N LEU A 45 -1.04 -3.91 5.17
CA LEU A 45 -1.21 -4.88 6.26
C LEU A 45 -1.84 -6.16 5.71
N PHE A 46 -1.26 -7.32 6.04
CA PHE A 46 -1.67 -8.62 5.48
C PHE A 46 -1.62 -8.58 3.94
N SER A 47 -0.46 -8.18 3.40
CA SER A 47 -0.31 -7.86 1.98
C SER A 47 -0.50 -9.09 1.06
N GLY A 48 -0.39 -10.30 1.60
CA GLY A 48 -0.42 -11.53 0.84
C GLY A 48 0.61 -11.48 -0.29
N ILE A 49 0.16 -11.78 -1.50
CA ILE A 49 0.98 -11.78 -2.71
C ILE A 49 1.14 -10.40 -3.38
N GLY A 50 0.76 -9.30 -2.71
CA GLY A 50 0.98 -7.94 -3.19
C GLY A 50 -0.10 -7.42 -4.14
N GLY A 51 -1.37 -7.81 -3.93
CA GLY A 51 -2.47 -7.42 -4.83
C GLY A 51 -2.67 -5.91 -4.94
N ALA A 52 -2.49 -5.17 -3.84
CA ALA A 52 -2.62 -3.73 -3.82
C ALA A 52 -1.48 -3.03 -4.58
N GLU A 53 -0.25 -3.49 -4.38
CA GLU A 53 0.96 -3.00 -5.03
C GLU A 53 0.88 -3.22 -6.55
N ILE A 54 0.43 -4.40 -6.97
CA ILE A 54 0.19 -4.73 -8.38
C ILE A 54 -0.90 -3.84 -8.97
N ALA A 55 -1.99 -3.59 -8.25
CA ALA A 55 -3.08 -2.73 -8.71
C ALA A 55 -2.59 -1.28 -8.93
N LEU A 56 -1.85 -0.73 -7.97
CA LEU A 56 -1.26 0.61 -8.08
C LEU A 56 -0.30 0.72 -9.26
N HIS A 57 0.55 -0.28 -9.46
CA HIS A 57 1.44 -0.33 -10.61
C HIS A 57 0.67 -0.34 -11.93
N ARG A 58 -0.40 -1.14 -12.04
CA ARG A 58 -1.27 -1.19 -13.24
C ARG A 58 -1.98 0.14 -13.52
N LEU A 59 -2.31 0.91 -12.48
CA LEU A 59 -2.90 2.24 -12.61
C LEU A 59 -1.89 3.33 -13.01
N GLY A 60 -0.61 3.00 -13.06
CA GLY A 60 0.49 3.92 -13.33
C GLY A 60 0.79 4.85 -12.16
N ILE A 61 0.38 4.48 -10.94
CA ILE A 61 0.68 5.25 -9.73
C ILE A 61 2.05 4.81 -9.24
N ARG A 62 3.00 5.74 -9.21
CA ARG A 62 4.34 5.48 -8.70
C ARG A 62 4.29 5.22 -7.19
N MET A 63 4.88 4.12 -6.74
CA MET A 63 5.09 3.86 -5.32
C MET A 63 6.47 4.38 -4.90
N LYS A 64 6.53 5.29 -3.93
CA LYS A 64 7.78 5.86 -3.40
C LYS A 64 8.35 4.98 -2.30
N ASN A 65 7.51 4.66 -1.33
CA ASN A 65 7.84 3.82 -0.18
C ASN A 65 6.67 2.88 0.08
N VAL A 66 6.95 1.58 0.20
CA VAL A 66 5.95 0.56 0.52
C VAL A 66 6.42 -0.18 1.76
N VAL A 67 5.62 -0.15 2.82
CA VAL A 67 5.80 -1.00 4.00
C VAL A 67 4.76 -2.10 3.93
N SER A 68 5.19 -3.33 3.62
CA SER A 68 4.35 -4.52 3.53
C SER A 68 4.55 -5.40 4.76
N VAL A 69 3.45 -5.73 5.43
CA VAL A 69 3.42 -6.61 6.61
C VAL A 69 2.76 -7.91 6.20
N GLU A 70 3.51 -9.01 6.27
CA GLU A 70 3.06 -10.32 5.82
C GLU A 70 3.82 -11.42 6.57
N ILE A 71 3.10 -12.42 7.11
CA ILE A 71 3.68 -13.51 7.91
C ILE A 71 4.36 -14.55 7.03
N SER A 72 3.78 -14.84 5.86
CA SER A 72 4.30 -15.84 4.94
C SER A 72 5.58 -15.36 4.25
N ALA A 73 6.71 -16.02 4.55
CA ALA A 73 7.98 -15.76 3.88
C ALA A 73 7.89 -15.99 2.37
N VAL A 74 7.07 -16.96 1.93
CA VAL A 74 6.83 -17.24 0.52
C VAL A 74 6.12 -16.07 -0.16
N SER A 75 5.06 -15.54 0.47
CA SER A 75 4.33 -14.40 -0.05
C SER A 75 5.21 -13.15 -0.13
N ARG A 76 6.03 -12.89 0.90
CA ARG A 76 7.04 -11.81 0.88
C ARG A 76 8.04 -11.98 -0.27
N ALA A 77 8.51 -13.21 -0.53
CA ALA A 77 9.43 -13.47 -1.63
C ALA A 77 8.77 -13.20 -2.98
N VAL A 78 7.50 -13.58 -3.17
CA VAL A 78 6.73 -13.29 -4.40
C VAL A 78 6.65 -11.78 -4.65
N VAL A 79 6.28 -10.99 -3.65
CA VAL A 79 6.20 -9.53 -3.78
C VAL A 79 7.56 -8.91 -4.09
N ARG A 80 8.63 -9.38 -3.43
CA ARG A 80 10.00 -8.91 -3.71
C ARG A 80 10.44 -9.22 -5.14
N THR A 81 10.24 -10.45 -5.61
CA THR A 81 10.57 -10.84 -6.97
C THR A 81 9.79 -10.01 -7.99
N TRP A 82 8.49 -9.80 -7.76
CA TRP A 82 7.68 -8.95 -8.61
C TRP A 82 8.17 -7.48 -8.62
N TRP A 83 8.56 -6.95 -7.46
CA TRP A 83 9.09 -5.59 -7.31
C TRP A 83 10.36 -5.37 -8.15
N GLU A 84 11.27 -6.35 -8.12
CA GLU A 84 12.51 -6.33 -8.90
C GLU A 84 12.23 -6.50 -10.41
N GLN A 85 11.35 -7.43 -10.78
CA GLN A 85 11.00 -7.71 -12.18
C GLN A 85 10.28 -6.55 -12.87
N THR A 86 9.52 -5.74 -12.12
CA THR A 86 8.84 -4.55 -12.65
C THR A 86 9.69 -3.29 -12.57
N ASN A 87 10.97 -3.41 -12.15
CA ASN A 87 11.93 -2.31 -12.01
C ASN A 87 11.36 -1.13 -11.23
N GLN A 88 10.65 -1.40 -10.13
CA GLN A 88 10.14 -0.33 -9.28
C GLN A 88 11.30 0.53 -8.78
N THR A 89 11.09 1.84 -8.81
CA THR A 89 12.13 2.84 -8.47
C THR A 89 11.99 3.38 -7.04
N GLY A 90 10.99 2.90 -6.29
CA GLY A 90 10.79 3.22 -4.89
C GLY A 90 11.45 2.21 -3.95
N ASN A 91 11.15 2.35 -2.66
CA ASN A 91 11.64 1.48 -1.60
C ASN A 91 10.54 0.49 -1.17
N LEU A 92 10.92 -0.78 -0.98
CA LEU A 92 10.07 -1.83 -0.44
C LEU A 92 10.65 -2.34 0.89
N TYR A 93 9.86 -2.22 1.95
CA TYR A 93 10.18 -2.71 3.29
C TYR A 93 9.20 -3.82 3.64
N HIS A 94 9.74 -4.98 4.02
CA HIS A 94 8.93 -6.08 4.50
C HIS A 94 9.06 -6.25 6.00
N LEU A 95 7.93 -6.38 6.69
CA LEU A 95 7.83 -6.78 8.08
C LEU A 95 7.23 -8.18 8.13
N ALA A 96 7.82 -9.08 8.93
CA ALA A 96 7.36 -10.45 9.01
C ALA A 96 6.17 -10.62 9.96
N ASP A 97 5.92 -9.65 10.83
CA ASP A 97 4.82 -9.66 11.77
C ASP A 97 4.26 -8.24 11.95
N VAL A 98 2.97 -8.12 12.20
CA VAL A 98 2.36 -6.84 12.59
C VAL A 98 2.92 -6.34 13.92
N GLN A 99 3.39 -7.24 14.79
CA GLN A 99 4.08 -6.88 16.03
C GLN A 99 5.39 -6.12 15.80
N GLU A 100 6.03 -6.32 14.65
CA GLU A 100 7.21 -5.54 14.27
C GLU A 100 6.87 -4.08 13.93
N LEU A 101 5.61 -3.78 13.61
CA LEU A 101 5.11 -2.43 13.36
C LEU A 101 4.60 -1.81 14.68
N ASN A 102 5.49 -1.66 15.65
CA ASN A 102 5.20 -0.97 16.89
C ASN A 102 5.15 0.57 16.69
N ALA A 103 4.74 1.30 17.74
CA ALA A 103 4.60 2.75 17.69
C ALA A 103 5.90 3.46 17.28
N ASP A 104 7.04 3.07 17.86
CA ASP A 104 8.34 3.68 17.55
C ASP A 104 8.73 3.49 16.07
N ARG A 105 8.52 2.29 15.53
CA ARG A 105 8.83 1.99 14.13
C ARG A 105 7.86 2.69 13.18
N LEU A 106 6.59 2.81 13.56
CA LEU A 106 5.60 3.57 12.81
C LEU A 106 5.94 5.07 12.78
N GLU A 107 6.32 5.65 13.92
CA GLU A 107 6.78 7.03 14.01
C GLU A 107 8.06 7.26 13.19
N HIS A 108 8.98 6.29 13.20
CA HIS A 108 10.16 6.32 12.35
C HIS A 108 9.79 6.37 10.85
N TYR A 109 8.86 5.54 10.40
CA TYR A 109 8.41 5.58 9.00
C TYR A 109 7.67 6.87 8.67
N ILE A 110 6.81 7.36 9.56
CA ILE A 110 6.09 8.63 9.34
C ILE A 110 7.06 9.80 9.23
N SER A 111 8.05 9.88 10.13
CA SER A 111 9.07 10.95 10.10
C SER A 111 9.98 10.85 8.87
N THR A 112 10.34 9.63 8.45
CA THR A 112 11.23 9.40 7.29
C THR A 112 10.51 9.65 5.96
N PHE A 113 9.26 9.23 5.83
CA PHE A 113 8.51 9.30 4.57
C PHE A 113 7.66 10.57 4.43
N GLY A 114 7.43 11.30 5.54
CA GLY A 114 6.45 12.38 5.62
C GLY A 114 5.01 11.88 5.80
N GLY A 115 4.84 10.64 6.26
CA GLY A 115 3.56 9.96 6.45
C GLY A 115 3.20 8.97 5.33
N PHE A 116 2.08 8.26 5.53
CA PHE A 116 1.51 7.33 4.55
C PHE A 116 0.31 7.98 3.86
N ASP A 117 0.28 7.91 2.54
CA ASP A 117 -0.80 8.43 1.71
C ASP A 117 -1.95 7.43 1.59
N LEU A 118 -1.62 6.13 1.67
CA LEU A 118 -2.58 5.04 1.59
C LEU A 118 -2.21 3.95 2.61
N VAL A 119 -3.23 3.46 3.32
CA VAL A 119 -3.14 2.28 4.18
C VAL A 119 -4.15 1.26 3.67
N VAL A 120 -3.68 0.07 3.30
CA VAL A 120 -4.51 -1.06 2.87
C VAL A 120 -4.38 -2.21 3.87
N GLY A 121 -5.46 -2.94 4.05
CA GLY A 121 -5.51 -4.11 4.93
C GLY A 121 -6.27 -5.25 4.27
N GLY A 122 -5.63 -6.41 4.16
CA GLY A 122 -6.28 -7.67 3.83
C GLY A 122 -6.89 -8.33 5.08
N SER A 123 -7.74 -9.33 4.88
CA SER A 123 -8.11 -10.25 5.96
C SER A 123 -6.91 -11.17 6.27
N PRO A 124 -6.57 -11.43 7.55
CA PRO A 124 -5.49 -12.35 7.93
C PRO A 124 -5.65 -13.77 7.39
#